data_AF-A0A2D7I0S9-F1
#
_entry.id   AF-A0A2D7I0S9-F1
#
_cell.length_a   1.000
_cell.length_b   1.000
_cell.length_c   1.000
_cell.angle_alpha   90.00
_cell.angle_beta   90.00
_cell.angle_gamma   90.00
#
_symmetry.space_group_name_H-M   'P 1'
#
loop_
_entity.id
_entity.type
_entity.pdbx_description
1 polymer ?
#
loop_
_entity_poly.entity_id
_entity_poly.type
_entity_poly.pdbx_seq_one_letter_code
_entity_poly.pdbx_strand_id
1 'polypeptide(L)'
;MYSILISILIGVVVGVIYTLLGFWKTWAMGIILGVLVAVGSFILISRRLAKQFEPRFLHAQKQLQAGANQLALKTLEELLPLGRWQIMLKGQIYAQMGILSYGMEQEDRALGYLEKSSLRASEARLALSAILFRRKQFDKAFETMDAVIQSNKKQMLPYNVYAWMLSKQGDQEKAIEQIRRCLKKEPSNEAAKDNLLRLQNNRKLNMKQFGMSWYALKLEKPPASMRQYGPGTHRGMKAKQRKQKRKG
;
A
#
# COMPACT_ATOMS: atom_id res chain seq x y z
N MET A 1 19.26 -3.64 4.69
CA MET A 1 20.30 -2.89 5.40
C MET A 1 21.70 -3.43 5.16
N TYR A 2 21.90 -4.75 5.01
CA TYR A 2 23.22 -5.28 4.67
C TYR A 2 23.81 -4.70 3.37
N SER A 3 22.98 -4.43 2.35
CA SER A 3 23.46 -3.80 1.11
C SER A 3 24.10 -2.43 1.34
N ILE A 4 23.51 -1.59 2.22
CA ILE A 4 24.07 -0.27 2.56
C ILE A 4 25.38 -0.44 3.32
N LEU A 5 25.40 -1.29 4.35
CA LEU A 5 26.57 -1.49 5.20
C LEU A 5 27.77 -1.99 4.38
N ILE A 6 27.54 -2.96 3.51
CA ILE A 6 28.58 -3.50 2.61
C ILE A 6 29.08 -2.42 1.66
N SER A 7 28.17 -1.61 1.09
CA SER A 7 28.54 -0.56 0.14
C SER A 7 29.34 0.57 0.80
N ILE A 8 28.96 0.97 2.02
CA ILE A 8 29.71 1.95 2.81
C ILE A 8 31.09 1.40 3.14
N LEU A 9 31.19 0.14 3.57
CA LEU A 9 32.47 -0.50 3.88
C LEU A 9 33.39 -0.51 2.66
N ILE A 10 32.88 -0.89 1.48
CA ILE A 10 33.64 -0.86 0.22
C ILE A 10 34.14 0.57 -0.08
N GLY A 11 33.27 1.57 0.05
CA GLY A 11 33.64 2.97 -0.18
C GLY A 11 34.71 3.49 0.80
N VAL A 12 34.59 3.15 2.09
CA VAL A 12 35.59 3.52 3.11
C VAL A 12 36.93 2.88 2.81
N VAL A 13 36.96 1.58 2.50
CA VAL A 13 38.21 0.87 2.16
C VAL A 13 38.88 1.51 0.94
N VAL A 14 38.12 1.81 -0.11
CA VAL A 14 38.67 2.44 -1.32
C VAL A 14 39.15 3.87 -1.06
N GLY A 15 38.42 4.65 -0.25
CA GLY A 15 38.82 5.99 0.14
C GLY A 15 40.12 5.99 0.95
N VAL A 16 40.25 5.08 1.93
CA VAL A 16 41.47 4.93 2.75
C VAL A 16 42.66 4.50 1.90
N ILE A 17 42.50 3.48 1.04
CA ILE A 17 43.55 3.04 0.12
C ILE A 17 44.01 4.19 -0.79
N TYR A 18 43.06 4.96 -1.35
CA TYR A 18 43.38 6.11 -2.17
C TYR A 18 44.20 7.16 -1.40
N THR A 19 43.83 7.47 -0.15
CA THR A 19 44.58 8.43 0.68
C THR A 19 45.97 7.92 1.08
N LEU A 20 46.13 6.62 1.32
CA LEU A 20 47.40 6.01 1.68
C LEU A 20 48.38 5.93 0.50
N LEU A 21 47.86 5.72 -0.72
CA LEU A 21 48.68 5.66 -1.93
C LEU A 21 49.17 7.04 -2.40
N GLY A 22 48.68 8.12 -1.79
CA GLY A 22 49.19 9.48 -2.02
C GLY A 22 49.03 9.98 -3.46
N PHE A 23 48.13 9.38 -4.26
CA PHE A 23 47.97 9.69 -5.68
C PHE A 23 47.78 11.19 -5.92
N TRP A 24 47.02 11.89 -5.05
CA TRP A 24 46.83 13.34 -5.07
C TRP A 24 47.02 13.93 -3.65
N LYS A 25 47.61 15.13 -3.53
CA LYS A 25 47.92 15.80 -2.24
C LYS A 25 46.69 16.16 -1.38
N THR A 26 45.46 16.01 -1.89
CA THR A 26 44.23 16.38 -1.20
C THR A 26 43.43 15.16 -0.74
N TRP A 27 43.35 14.98 0.58
CA TRP A 27 42.53 13.96 1.25
C TRP A 27 41.04 14.00 0.86
N ALA A 28 40.54 15.17 0.44
CA ALA A 28 39.17 15.36 -0.02
C ALA A 28 38.80 14.50 -1.25
N MET A 29 39.74 14.25 -2.17
CA MET A 29 39.47 13.43 -3.36
C MET A 29 39.25 11.96 -3.01
N GLY A 30 39.91 11.45 -1.96
CA GLY A 30 39.67 10.10 -1.45
C GLY A 30 38.28 9.91 -0.88
N ILE A 31 37.74 10.95 -0.23
CA ILE A 31 36.35 10.95 0.27
C ILE A 31 35.36 10.92 -0.90
N ILE A 32 35.55 11.79 -1.90
CA ILE A 32 34.67 11.84 -3.08
C ILE A 32 34.68 10.50 -3.82
N LEU A 33 35.86 9.94 -4.07
CA LEU A 33 36.01 8.65 -4.73
C LEU A 33 35.36 7.52 -3.91
N GLY A 34 35.59 7.49 -2.59
CA GLY A 34 34.99 6.50 -1.70
C GLY A 34 33.46 6.55 -1.70
N VAL A 35 32.87 7.75 -1.68
CA VAL A 35 31.41 7.93 -1.78
C VAL A 35 30.88 7.47 -3.14
N LEU A 36 31.54 7.83 -4.25
CA LEU A 36 31.14 7.38 -5.59
C LEU A 36 31.16 5.86 -5.71
N VAL A 37 32.21 5.21 -5.19
CA VAL A 37 32.34 3.76 -5.21
C VAL A 37 31.33 3.08 -4.28
N ALA A 38 31.03 3.66 -3.12
CA ALA A 38 29.95 3.19 -2.27
C ALA A 38 28.60 3.23 -2.99
N VAL A 39 28.26 4.35 -3.62
CA VAL A 39 27.01 4.51 -4.37
C VAL A 39 26.93 3.53 -5.54
N GLY A 40 28.00 3.38 -6.32
CA GLY A 40 28.07 2.43 -7.42
C GLY A 40 27.88 0.98 -6.95
N SER A 41 28.59 0.59 -5.89
CA SER A 41 28.47 -0.74 -5.28
C SER A 41 27.05 -1.00 -4.77
N PHE A 42 26.43 0.00 -4.14
CA PHE A 42 25.05 -0.09 -3.66
C PHE A 42 24.06 -0.33 -4.80
N ILE A 43 24.20 0.40 -5.92
CA ILE A 43 23.34 0.23 -7.10
C ILE A 43 23.50 -1.18 -7.68
N LEU A 44 24.72 -1.68 -7.81
CA LEU A 44 24.99 -3.02 -8.34
C LEU A 44 24.42 -4.12 -7.45
N ILE A 45 24.66 -4.05 -6.14
CA ILE A 45 24.11 -4.99 -5.16
C ILE A 45 22.58 -4.95 -5.20
N SER A 46 21.99 -3.75 -5.22
CA SER A 46 20.54 -3.58 -5.29
C SER A 46 19.93 -4.18 -6.56
N ARG A 47 20.55 -3.97 -7.73
CA ARG A 47 20.11 -4.57 -9.00
C ARG A 47 20.22 -6.09 -8.99
N ARG A 48 21.28 -6.65 -8.41
CA ARG A 48 21.47 -8.10 -8.29
C ARG A 48 20.41 -8.73 -7.39
N LEU A 49 20.14 -8.11 -6.25
CA LEU A 49 19.07 -8.52 -5.33
C LEU A 49 17.70 -8.43 -5.99
N ALA A 50 17.42 -7.36 -6.74
CA ALA A 50 16.16 -7.21 -7.48
C ALA A 50 15.92 -8.39 -8.44
N LYS A 51 16.92 -8.72 -9.28
CA LYS A 51 16.85 -9.87 -10.20
C LYS A 51 16.64 -11.21 -9.49
N GLN A 52 17.14 -11.36 -8.27
CA GLN A 52 17.00 -12.59 -7.50
C GLN A 52 15.58 -12.77 -6.93
N PHE A 53 14.93 -11.68 -6.52
CA PHE A 53 13.66 -11.76 -5.79
C PHE A 53 12.43 -11.47 -6.67
N GLU A 54 12.59 -10.72 -7.75
CA GLU A 54 11.56 -10.46 -8.76
C GLU A 54 10.81 -11.72 -9.22
N PRO A 55 11.46 -12.84 -9.60
CA PRO A 55 10.73 -14.04 -10.00
C PRO A 55 9.86 -14.63 -8.89
N ARG A 56 10.27 -14.49 -7.62
CA ARG A 56 9.48 -14.97 -6.47
C ARG A 56 8.27 -14.07 -6.19
N PHE A 57 8.42 -12.75 -6.35
CA PHE A 57 7.28 -11.82 -6.28
C PHE A 57 6.29 -12.07 -7.42
N LEU A 58 6.78 -12.30 -8.64
CA LEU A 58 5.95 -12.67 -9.78
C LEU A 58 5.23 -14.01 -9.54
N HIS A 59 5.91 -14.98 -8.91
CA HIS A 59 5.29 -16.24 -8.52
C HIS A 59 4.15 -16.03 -7.51
N ALA A 60 4.38 -15.25 -6.46
CA ALA A 60 3.34 -14.88 -5.50
C ALA A 60 2.16 -14.17 -6.19
N GLN A 61 2.44 -13.25 -7.12
CA GLN A 61 1.41 -12.55 -7.89
C GLN A 61 0.59 -13.51 -8.77
N LYS A 62 1.23 -14.48 -9.43
CA LYS A 62 0.53 -15.52 -10.20
C LYS A 62 -0.36 -16.39 -9.31
N GLN A 63 0.11 -16.74 -8.12
CA GLN A 63 -0.69 -17.47 -7.13
C GLN A 63 -1.92 -16.65 -6.72
N LEU A 64 -1.78 -15.34 -6.51
CA LEU A 64 -2.92 -14.43 -6.23
C LEU A 64 -3.93 -14.40 -7.38
N GLN A 65 -3.45 -14.30 -8.63
CA GLN A 65 -4.32 -14.33 -9.81
C GLN A 65 -5.07 -15.66 -9.95
N ALA A 66 -4.43 -16.76 -9.57
CA ALA A 66 -5.03 -18.09 -9.53
C ALA A 66 -5.97 -18.31 -8.33
N GLY A 67 -6.13 -17.32 -7.43
CA GLY A 67 -6.92 -17.44 -6.20
C GLY A 67 -6.27 -18.30 -5.11
N ALA A 68 -5.02 -18.72 -5.29
CA ALA A 68 -4.25 -19.52 -4.35
C ALA A 68 -3.67 -18.65 -3.22
N ASN A 69 -4.55 -17.96 -2.50
CA ASN A 69 -4.22 -16.91 -1.53
C ASN A 69 -3.32 -17.42 -0.38
N GLN A 70 -3.53 -18.64 0.10
CA GLN A 70 -2.68 -19.24 1.15
C GLN A 70 -1.26 -19.53 0.65
N LEU A 71 -1.12 -20.02 -0.60
CA LEU A 71 0.19 -20.26 -1.20
C LEU A 71 0.92 -18.93 -1.44
N ALA A 72 0.21 -17.91 -1.93
CA ALA A 72 0.76 -16.57 -2.08
C ALA A 72 1.27 -16.01 -0.75
N LEU A 73 0.51 -16.17 0.33
CA LEU A 73 0.92 -15.73 1.67
C LEU A 73 2.19 -16.43 2.14
N LYS A 74 2.30 -17.75 1.93
CA LYS A 74 3.50 -18.52 2.26
C LYS A 74 4.71 -18.06 1.43
N THR A 75 4.53 -17.88 0.12
CA THR A 75 5.60 -17.35 -0.75
C THR A 75 6.08 -15.99 -0.28
N LEU A 76 5.18 -15.09 0.13
CA LEU A 76 5.54 -13.77 0.69
C LEU A 76 6.28 -13.88 2.03
N GLU A 77 5.89 -14.82 2.89
CA GLU A 77 6.55 -15.08 4.17
C GLU A 77 8.00 -15.55 3.98
N GLU A 78 8.24 -16.43 3.00
CA GLU A 78 9.58 -16.89 2.61
C GLU A 78 10.48 -15.75 2.10
N LEU A 79 9.91 -14.61 1.69
CA LEU A 79 10.65 -13.42 1.29
C LEU A 79 11.04 -12.50 2.47
N LEU A 80 10.44 -12.66 3.65
CA LEU A 80 10.71 -11.79 4.80
C LEU A 80 12.19 -11.76 5.23
N PRO A 81 12.94 -12.87 5.27
CA PRO A 81 14.36 -12.85 5.59
C PRO A 81 15.18 -11.94 4.66
N LEU A 82 14.75 -11.83 3.40
CA LEU A 82 15.39 -11.00 2.37
C LEU A 82 15.19 -9.50 2.63
N GLY A 83 14.18 -9.14 3.43
CA GLY A 83 13.98 -7.77 3.90
C GLY A 83 15.18 -7.21 4.68
N ARG A 84 16.08 -8.05 5.19
CA ARG A 84 17.35 -7.62 5.81
C ARG A 84 18.36 -7.09 4.80
N TRP A 85 18.24 -7.47 3.53
CA TRP A 85 19.12 -7.03 2.46
C TRP A 85 18.66 -5.69 1.89
N GLN A 86 17.40 -5.58 1.49
CA GLN A 86 16.88 -4.39 0.80
C GLN A 86 16.08 -3.44 1.71
N ILE A 87 16.32 -2.13 1.57
CA ILE A 87 15.58 -1.09 2.32
C ILE A 87 14.10 -1.15 1.94
N MET A 88 13.22 -0.95 2.92
CA MET A 88 11.75 -0.90 2.76
C MET A 88 11.08 -2.19 2.25
N LEU A 89 11.84 -3.18 1.78
CA LEU A 89 11.30 -4.43 1.24
C LEU A 89 10.46 -5.17 2.28
N LYS A 90 10.95 -5.24 3.53
CA LYS A 90 10.20 -5.88 4.63
C LYS A 90 8.82 -5.23 4.82
N GLY A 91 8.76 -3.90 4.82
CA GLY A 91 7.52 -3.15 4.95
C GLY A 91 6.59 -3.30 3.74
N GLN A 92 7.14 -3.49 2.53
CA GLN A 92 6.36 -3.80 1.32
C GLN A 92 5.78 -5.22 1.37
N ILE A 93 6.56 -6.21 1.81
CA ILE A 93 6.09 -7.59 1.98
C ILE A 93 4.95 -7.62 3.01
N TYR A 94 5.13 -6.98 4.17
CA TYR A 94 4.06 -6.86 5.17
C TYR A 94 2.82 -6.15 4.63
N ALA A 95 2.97 -5.12 3.80
CA ALA A 95 1.83 -4.47 3.14
C ALA A 95 1.03 -5.46 2.27
N GLN A 96 1.72 -6.25 1.44
CA GLN A 96 1.08 -7.25 0.57
C GLN A 96 0.42 -8.37 1.37
N MET A 97 1.11 -8.92 2.38
CA MET A 97 0.56 -9.95 3.27
C MET A 97 -0.67 -9.43 4.04
N GLY A 98 -0.63 -8.17 4.49
CA GLY A 98 -1.72 -7.51 5.20
C GLY A 98 -2.96 -7.32 4.33
N ILE A 99 -2.80 -6.78 3.12
CA ILE A 99 -3.90 -6.64 2.14
C ILE A 99 -4.47 -8.00 1.74
N LEU A 100 -3.62 -9.01 1.55
CA LEU A 100 -4.05 -10.37 1.23
C LEU A 100 -4.88 -10.98 2.36
N SER A 101 -4.35 -10.94 3.59
CA SER A 101 -5.06 -11.43 4.79
C SER A 101 -6.39 -10.69 4.99
N TYR A 102 -6.40 -9.39 4.68
CA TYR A 102 -7.60 -8.56 4.75
C TYR A 102 -8.68 -9.00 3.74
N GLY A 103 -8.26 -9.30 2.50
CA GLY A 103 -9.13 -9.88 1.46
C GLY A 103 -9.64 -11.28 1.82
N MET A 104 -8.85 -12.09 2.53
CA MET A 104 -9.22 -13.42 3.03
C MET A 104 -10.12 -13.39 4.28
N GLU A 105 -10.58 -12.22 4.71
CA GLU A 105 -11.39 -12.03 5.92
C GLU A 105 -10.67 -12.43 7.23
N GLN A 106 -9.35 -12.54 7.20
CA GLN A 106 -8.50 -12.81 8.37
C GLN A 106 -8.05 -11.50 9.00
N GLU A 107 -8.97 -10.74 9.58
CA GLU A 107 -8.70 -9.37 10.04
C GLU A 107 -7.64 -9.27 11.15
N ASP A 108 -7.59 -10.20 12.10
CA ASP A 108 -6.57 -10.17 13.17
C ASP A 108 -5.17 -10.37 12.62
N ARG A 109 -5.02 -11.31 11.69
CA ARG A 109 -3.76 -11.54 10.98
C ARG A 109 -3.41 -10.34 10.10
N ALA A 110 -4.39 -9.77 9.41
CA ALA A 110 -4.20 -8.57 8.60
C ALA A 110 -3.67 -7.41 9.45
N LEU A 111 -4.28 -7.14 10.60
CA LEU A 111 -3.86 -6.07 11.50
C LEU A 111 -2.38 -6.21 11.90
N GLY A 112 -1.96 -7.41 12.33
CA GLY A 112 -0.57 -7.67 12.69
C GLY A 112 0.46 -7.48 11.56
N TYR A 113 0.06 -7.65 10.29
CA TYR A 113 0.91 -7.36 9.14
C TYR A 113 0.83 -5.89 8.72
N LEU A 114 -0.36 -5.30 8.69
CA LEU A 114 -0.59 -3.93 8.27
C LEU A 114 0.09 -2.92 9.21
N GLU A 115 0.13 -3.17 10.52
CA GLU A 115 0.88 -2.35 11.49
C GLU A 115 2.39 -2.34 11.21
N LYS A 116 2.94 -3.44 10.69
CA LYS A 116 4.37 -3.58 10.32
C LYS A 116 4.67 -3.09 8.91
N SER A 117 3.65 -2.66 8.16
CA SER A 117 3.78 -2.27 6.76
C SER A 117 4.51 -0.93 6.58
N SER A 118 5.07 -0.73 5.39
CA SER A 118 5.83 0.48 5.04
C SER A 118 4.98 1.74 5.16
N LEU A 119 5.60 2.85 5.61
CA LEU A 119 4.88 4.12 5.69
C LEU A 119 4.37 4.65 4.34
N ARG A 120 4.97 4.17 3.25
CA ARG A 120 4.63 4.56 1.88
C ARG A 120 3.59 3.65 1.23
N ALA A 121 3.16 2.58 1.89
CA ALA A 121 2.12 1.69 1.38
C ALA A 121 0.74 2.27 1.70
N SER A 122 0.30 3.28 0.93
CA SER A 122 -0.93 4.02 1.21
C SER A 122 -2.16 3.12 1.26
N GLU A 123 -2.27 2.13 0.37
CA GLU A 123 -3.39 1.17 0.33
C GLU A 123 -3.46 0.30 1.60
N ALA A 124 -2.33 -0.28 2.01
CA ALA A 124 -2.24 -1.07 3.24
C ALA A 124 -2.66 -0.26 4.47
N ARG A 125 -2.23 0.99 4.54
CA ARG A 125 -2.60 1.88 5.63
C ARG A 125 -4.05 2.34 5.61
N LEU A 126 -4.60 2.52 4.42
CA LEU A 126 -6.01 2.82 4.27
C LEU A 126 -6.88 1.62 4.72
N ALA A 127 -6.45 0.39 4.45
CA ALA A 127 -7.09 -0.80 5.00
C ALA A 127 -6.93 -0.88 6.53
N LEU A 128 -5.75 -0.55 7.07
CA LEU A 128 -5.50 -0.50 8.51
C LEU A 128 -6.43 0.49 9.21
N SER A 129 -6.52 1.73 8.72
CA SER A 129 -7.41 2.74 9.30
C SER A 129 -8.87 2.30 9.23
N ALA A 130 -9.29 1.64 8.14
CA ALA A 130 -10.64 1.10 8.02
C ALA A 130 -10.94 0.00 9.05
N ILE A 131 -9.99 -0.92 9.30
CA ILE A 131 -10.11 -1.95 10.35
C ILE A 131 -10.20 -1.29 11.73
N LEU A 132 -9.28 -0.37 12.04
CA LEU A 132 -9.25 0.34 13.32
C LEU A 132 -10.55 1.10 13.57
N PHE A 133 -11.08 1.77 12.54
CA PHE A 133 -12.36 2.48 12.61
C PHE A 133 -13.53 1.53 12.89
N ARG A 134 -13.61 0.37 12.21
CA ARG A 134 -14.65 -0.64 12.49
C ARG A 134 -14.52 -1.24 13.89
N ARG A 135 -13.30 -1.35 14.41
CA ARG A 135 -13.00 -1.76 15.80
C ARG A 135 -13.20 -0.63 16.82
N LYS A 136 -13.75 0.52 16.41
CA LYS A 136 -13.98 1.71 17.25
C LYS A 136 -12.72 2.31 17.87
N GLN A 137 -11.54 2.00 17.34
CA GLN A 137 -10.27 2.61 17.74
C GLN A 137 -10.05 3.90 16.95
N PHE A 138 -10.90 4.90 17.19
CA PHE A 138 -11.01 6.10 16.35
C PHE A 138 -9.73 6.94 16.34
N ASP A 139 -9.10 7.16 17.49
CA ASP A 139 -7.87 7.95 17.57
C ASP A 139 -6.75 7.36 16.68
N LYS A 140 -6.52 6.05 16.81
CA LYS A 140 -5.54 5.33 15.97
C LYS A 140 -5.94 5.32 14.50
N ALA A 141 -7.24 5.20 14.19
CA ALA A 141 -7.71 5.24 12.82
C ALA A 141 -7.41 6.59 12.17
N PHE A 142 -7.66 7.70 12.87
CA PHE A 142 -7.42 9.05 12.38
C PHE A 142 -5.93 9.38 12.28
N GLU A 143 -5.11 8.97 13.26
CA GLU A 143 -3.65 9.06 13.17
C GLU A 143 -3.12 8.31 11.94
N THR A 144 -3.63 7.10 11.70
CA THR A 144 -3.28 6.31 10.51
C THR A 144 -3.69 7.03 9.22
N MET A 145 -4.85 7.69 9.19
CA MET A 145 -5.31 8.45 8.03
C MET A 145 -4.44 9.67 7.73
N ASP A 146 -3.98 10.39 8.75
CA ASP A 146 -3.03 11.49 8.56
C ASP A 146 -1.72 10.98 7.96
N ALA A 147 -1.21 9.85 8.43
CA ALA A 147 -0.03 9.22 7.84
C ALA A 147 -0.25 8.78 6.38
N VAL A 148 -1.44 8.28 6.01
CA VAL A 148 -1.81 7.94 4.62
C VAL A 148 -1.70 9.19 3.74
N ILE A 149 -2.34 10.28 4.13
CA ILE A 149 -2.37 11.53 3.36
C ILE A 149 -0.97 12.13 3.23
N GLN A 150 -0.16 12.09 4.29
CA GLN A 150 1.22 12.58 4.24
C GLN A 150 2.09 11.78 3.26
N SER A 151 1.88 10.46 3.17
CA SER A 151 2.65 9.58 2.29
C SER A 151 2.33 9.78 0.81
N ASN A 152 1.07 10.07 0.46
CA ASN A 152 0.64 10.34 -0.91
C ASN A 152 -0.43 11.44 -0.97
N LYS A 153 0.04 12.69 -1.03
CA LYS A 153 -0.81 13.88 -1.01
C LYS A 153 -1.69 14.06 -2.25
N LYS A 154 -1.41 13.33 -3.35
CA LYS A 154 -2.15 13.41 -4.63
C LYS A 154 -3.27 12.38 -4.73
N GLN A 155 -3.38 11.44 -3.79
CA GLN A 155 -4.45 10.45 -3.84
C GLN A 155 -5.73 11.04 -3.24
N MET A 156 -6.82 11.12 -4.01
CA MET A 156 -8.07 11.77 -3.57
C MET A 156 -8.89 10.89 -2.64
N LEU A 157 -8.86 9.57 -2.84
CA LEU A 157 -9.62 8.60 -2.05
C LEU A 157 -9.34 8.74 -0.54
N PRO A 158 -8.07 8.80 -0.06
CA PRO A 158 -7.78 8.99 1.36
C PRO A 158 -8.46 10.20 2.01
N TYR A 159 -8.48 11.38 1.36
CA TYR A 159 -9.17 12.55 1.92
C TYR A 159 -10.68 12.31 2.08
N ASN A 160 -11.30 11.68 1.07
CA ASN A 160 -12.72 11.39 1.09
C ASN A 160 -13.07 10.29 2.11
N VAL A 161 -12.21 9.28 2.28
CA VAL A 161 -12.34 8.26 3.32
C VAL A 161 -12.23 8.90 4.70
N TYR A 162 -11.27 9.81 4.92
CA TYR A 162 -11.10 10.50 6.20
C TYR A 162 -12.33 11.35 6.50
N ALA A 163 -12.77 12.17 5.55
CA ALA A 163 -13.98 12.97 5.69
C ALA A 163 -15.21 12.10 5.98
N TRP A 164 -15.34 10.93 5.34
CA TRP A 164 -16.42 9.99 5.62
C TRP A 164 -16.35 9.46 7.05
N MET A 165 -15.17 9.07 7.54
CA MET A 165 -14.98 8.59 8.91
C MET A 165 -15.32 9.67 9.94
N LEU A 166 -14.89 10.92 9.71
CA LEU A 166 -15.20 12.07 10.56
C LEU A 166 -16.71 12.38 10.57
N SER A 167 -17.33 12.44 9.39
CA SER A 167 -18.78 12.65 9.26
C SER A 167 -19.58 11.55 9.98
N LYS A 168 -19.10 10.30 9.97
CA LYS A 168 -19.70 9.19 10.73
C LYS A 168 -19.56 9.32 12.25
N GLN A 169 -18.53 10.01 12.72
CA GLN A 169 -18.36 10.36 14.14
C GLN A 169 -19.10 11.63 14.54
N GLY A 170 -19.75 12.33 13.60
CA GLY A 170 -20.45 13.59 13.87
C GLY A 170 -19.58 14.84 13.70
N ASP A 171 -18.28 14.68 13.43
CA ASP A 171 -17.32 15.76 13.23
C ASP A 171 -17.42 16.34 11.80
N GLN A 172 -18.55 16.97 11.46
CA GLN A 172 -18.83 17.55 10.13
C GLN A 172 -17.83 18.64 9.74
N GLU A 173 -17.47 19.54 10.66
CA GLU A 173 -16.51 20.62 10.39
C GLU A 173 -15.15 20.08 9.95
N LYS A 174 -14.62 19.08 10.67
CA LYS A 174 -13.36 18.43 10.29
C LYS A 174 -13.50 17.66 8.98
N ALA A 175 -14.66 17.05 8.72
CA ALA A 175 -14.90 16.38 7.45
C ALA A 175 -14.83 17.37 6.26
N ILE A 176 -15.45 18.54 6.40
CA ILE A 176 -15.39 19.63 5.42
C ILE A 176 -13.93 20.07 5.22
N GLU A 177 -13.16 20.22 6.30
CA GLU A 177 -11.74 20.59 6.21
C GLU A 177 -10.93 19.57 5.39
N GLN A 178 -11.14 18.26 5.61
CA GLN A 178 -10.43 17.24 4.83
C GLN A 178 -10.76 17.30 3.34
N ILE A 179 -12.02 17.55 2.98
CA ILE A 179 -12.41 17.73 1.57
C ILE A 179 -11.83 19.03 0.99
N ARG A 180 -11.77 20.12 1.75
CA ARG A 180 -11.09 21.36 1.32
C ARG A 180 -9.59 21.13 1.09
N ARG A 181 -8.92 20.35 1.94
CA ARG A 181 -7.53 19.93 1.73
C ARG A 181 -7.36 19.13 0.44
N CYS A 182 -8.32 18.25 0.12
CA CYS A 182 -8.36 17.53 -1.16
C CYS A 182 -8.45 18.50 -2.36
N LEU A 183 -9.40 19.44 -2.31
CA LEU A 183 -9.62 20.42 -3.39
C LEU A 183 -8.46 21.42 -3.53
N LYS A 184 -7.72 21.71 -2.46
CA LYS A 184 -6.47 22.49 -2.56
C LYS A 184 -5.38 21.75 -3.34
N LYS A 185 -5.42 20.42 -3.37
CA LYS A 185 -4.49 19.60 -4.16
C LYS A 185 -4.97 19.39 -5.60
N GLU A 186 -6.26 19.24 -5.78
CA GLU A 186 -6.89 19.11 -7.10
C GLU A 186 -8.20 19.90 -7.15
N PRO A 187 -8.14 21.18 -7.57
CA PRO A 187 -9.31 22.05 -7.64
C PRO A 187 -10.37 21.57 -8.64
N SER A 188 -9.96 20.81 -9.66
CA SER A 188 -10.86 20.27 -10.69
C SER A 188 -11.57 18.97 -10.29
N ASN A 189 -11.32 18.45 -9.08
CA ASN A 189 -11.86 17.17 -8.67
C ASN A 189 -13.37 17.22 -8.40
N GLU A 190 -14.17 16.83 -9.38
CA GLU A 190 -15.64 16.83 -9.29
C GLU A 190 -16.16 15.97 -8.13
N ALA A 191 -15.51 14.83 -7.85
CA ALA A 191 -15.84 13.96 -6.73
C ALA A 191 -15.77 14.68 -5.38
N ALA A 192 -14.71 15.45 -5.15
CA ALA A 192 -14.50 16.22 -3.94
C ALA A 192 -15.42 17.44 -3.88
N LYS A 193 -15.76 18.10 -5.00
CA LYS A 193 -16.74 19.19 -5.04
C LYS A 193 -18.14 18.71 -4.65
N ASP A 194 -18.61 17.59 -5.21
CA ASP A 194 -19.89 16.98 -4.85
C ASP A 194 -19.92 16.62 -3.36
N ASN A 195 -18.85 16.01 -2.85
CA ASN A 195 -18.75 15.66 -1.43
C ASN A 195 -18.69 16.88 -0.51
N LEU A 196 -18.05 17.98 -0.92
CA LEU A 196 -18.05 19.23 -0.16
C LEU A 196 -19.48 19.79 -0.05
N LEU A 197 -20.19 19.89 -1.17
CA LEU A 197 -21.56 20.38 -1.20
C LEU A 197 -22.50 19.51 -0.35
N ARG A 198 -22.29 18.18 -0.36
CA ARG A 198 -23.06 17.26 0.49
C ARG A 198 -22.82 17.52 1.96
N LEU A 199 -21.56 17.63 2.39
CA LEU A 199 -21.22 17.89 3.78
C LEU A 199 -21.79 19.23 4.26
N GLN A 200 -21.66 20.29 3.45
CA GLN A 200 -22.22 21.62 3.76
C GLN A 200 -23.75 21.60 3.93
N ASN A 201 -24.43 20.70 3.23
CA ASN A 201 -25.88 20.50 3.34
C ASN A 201 -26.27 19.42 4.35
N ASN A 202 -25.35 18.99 5.23
CA ASN A 202 -25.55 17.90 6.20
C ASN A 202 -26.00 16.58 5.57
N ARG A 203 -25.58 16.31 4.32
CA ARG A 203 -25.85 15.07 3.59
C ARG A 203 -24.65 14.13 3.65
N LYS A 204 -24.93 12.83 3.53
CA LYS A 204 -23.89 11.78 3.45
C LYS A 204 -23.03 11.97 2.20
N LEU A 205 -21.73 11.74 2.33
CA LEU A 205 -20.80 11.73 1.19
C LEU A 205 -21.20 10.66 0.18
N ASN A 206 -20.93 10.94 -1.09
CA ASN A 206 -21.05 10.01 -2.20
C ASN A 206 -19.71 9.32 -2.47
N MET A 207 -19.57 8.11 -1.96
CA MET A 207 -18.35 7.32 -2.12
C MET A 207 -18.41 6.35 -3.32
N LYS A 208 -19.56 6.26 -4.01
CA LYS A 208 -19.79 5.28 -5.09
C LYS A 208 -18.84 5.46 -6.27
N GLN A 209 -18.46 6.70 -6.56
CA GLN A 209 -17.54 7.08 -7.64
C GLN A 209 -16.12 6.52 -7.48
N PHE A 210 -15.71 6.17 -6.26
CA PHE A 210 -14.42 5.52 -6.00
C PHE A 210 -14.44 4.01 -6.25
N GLY A 211 -15.60 3.44 -6.60
CA GLY A 211 -15.75 2.07 -7.04
C GLY A 211 -15.22 1.04 -6.04
N MET A 212 -14.60 -0.03 -6.56
CA MET A 212 -14.15 -1.16 -5.75
C MET A 212 -13.09 -0.77 -4.71
N SER A 213 -12.31 0.28 -4.93
CA SER A 213 -11.31 0.75 -3.96
C SER A 213 -11.96 1.25 -2.66
N TRP A 214 -13.17 1.84 -2.74
CA TRP A 214 -13.94 2.20 -1.55
C TRP A 214 -14.52 0.97 -0.85
N TYR A 215 -15.17 0.09 -1.62
CA TYR A 215 -15.83 -1.08 -1.04
C TYR A 215 -14.85 -2.13 -0.50
N ALA A 216 -13.62 -2.18 -1.02
CA ALA A 216 -12.54 -2.99 -0.49
C ALA A 216 -12.24 -2.63 0.98
N LEU A 217 -12.49 -1.38 1.40
CA LEU A 217 -12.32 -0.95 2.79
C LEU A 217 -13.39 -1.50 3.74
N LYS A 218 -14.43 -2.19 3.23
CA LYS A 218 -15.51 -2.79 4.03
C LYS A 218 -16.22 -1.81 4.98
N LEU A 219 -16.13 -0.50 4.70
CA LEU A 219 -16.81 0.55 5.46
C LEU A 219 -18.27 0.69 5.04
N GLU A 220 -18.57 0.37 3.77
CA GLU A 220 -19.91 0.28 3.21
C GLU A 220 -20.04 -0.96 2.33
N LYS A 221 -21.27 -1.47 2.17
CA LYS A 221 -21.55 -2.59 1.28
C LYS A 221 -21.74 -2.09 -0.16
N PRO A 222 -21.20 -2.79 -1.18
CA PRO A 222 -21.42 -2.42 -2.57
C PRO A 222 -22.91 -2.52 -2.95
N PRO A 223 -23.39 -1.64 -3.84
CA PRO A 223 -24.75 -1.69 -4.37
C PRO A 223 -24.97 -3.01 -5.14
N ALA A 224 -26.21 -3.48 -5.21
CA ALA A 224 -26.54 -4.76 -5.83
C ALA A 224 -26.04 -4.88 -7.29
N SER A 225 -26.03 -3.77 -8.04
CA SER A 225 -25.49 -3.70 -9.40
C SER A 225 -23.99 -4.01 -9.50
N MET A 226 -23.20 -3.66 -8.49
CA MET A 226 -21.76 -3.97 -8.44
C MET A 226 -21.47 -5.37 -7.90
N ARG A 227 -22.41 -5.99 -7.18
CA ARG A 227 -22.22 -7.34 -6.61
C ARG A 227 -22.10 -8.43 -7.67
N GLN A 228 -22.50 -8.18 -8.92
CA GLN A 228 -22.30 -9.12 -10.03
C GLN A 228 -20.85 -9.22 -10.50
N TYR A 229 -19.99 -8.25 -10.18
CA TYR A 229 -18.59 -8.19 -10.60
C TYR A 229 -17.59 -8.52 -9.47
N GLY A 230 -18.08 -8.96 -8.31
CA GLY A 230 -17.22 -9.38 -7.19
C GLY A 230 -16.54 -10.74 -7.47
N PRO A 231 -15.26 -10.92 -7.12
CA PRO A 231 -14.60 -12.23 -7.22
C PRO A 231 -15.32 -13.22 -6.30
N GLY A 232 -16.12 -14.11 -6.89
CA GLY A 232 -16.88 -15.15 -6.17
C GLY A 232 -18.32 -15.37 -6.64
N THR A 233 -18.91 -14.48 -7.44
CA THR A 233 -20.27 -14.70 -7.97
C THR A 233 -20.25 -15.33 -9.37
N HIS A 234 -19.82 -16.60 -9.48
CA HIS A 234 -20.20 -17.43 -10.63
C HIS A 234 -21.69 -17.82 -10.53
N ARG A 235 -22.58 -16.84 -10.66
CA ARG A 235 -24.01 -17.10 -10.88
C ARG A 235 -24.28 -17.24 -12.38
N GLY A 236 -23.54 -18.14 -13.02
CA GLY A 236 -23.46 -18.25 -14.48
C GLY A 236 -23.36 -19.68 -15.00
N MET A 237 -23.83 -20.71 -14.27
CA MET A 237 -23.88 -22.08 -14.84
C MET A 237 -25.14 -22.91 -14.50
N LYS A 238 -26.08 -22.42 -13.70
CA LYS A 238 -27.31 -23.19 -13.40
C LYS A 238 -28.51 -22.90 -14.31
N ALA A 239 -28.46 -21.86 -15.13
CA ALA A 239 -29.58 -21.50 -16.03
C ALA A 239 -29.56 -22.22 -17.39
N LYS A 240 -28.40 -22.72 -17.86
CA LYS A 240 -28.31 -23.42 -19.17
C LYS A 240 -28.70 -24.91 -19.10
N GLN A 241 -28.53 -25.59 -17.97
CA GLN A 241 -28.87 -27.02 -17.86
C GLN A 241 -30.38 -27.30 -17.78
N ARG A 242 -31.20 -26.34 -17.32
CA ARG A 242 -32.68 -26.51 -17.26
C ARG A 242 -33.38 -26.40 -18.61
N LYS A 243 -32.75 -25.80 -19.64
CA LYS A 243 -33.33 -25.72 -20.99
C LYS A 243 -33.02 -26.93 -21.87
N GLN A 244 -31.96 -27.69 -21.58
CA GLN A 244 -31.64 -28.93 -22.33
C GLN A 244 -32.44 -30.14 -21.85
N LYS A 245 -32.82 -30.22 -20.57
CA LYS A 245 -33.67 -31.32 -20.04
C LYS A 245 -35.17 -31.21 -20.38
N ARG A 246 -35.59 -30.20 -21.13
CA ARG A 246 -36.98 -30.04 -21.61
C ARG A 246 -37.15 -30.30 -23.11
N LYS A 247 -36.09 -30.77 -23.79
CA LYS A 247 -36.08 -31.11 -25.22
C LYS A 247 -35.47 -32.51 -25.48
N GLY A 248 -35.59 -33.41 -24.51
CA GLY A 248 -35.24 -34.82 -24.64
C GLY A 248 -36.45 -35.65 -24.24
#